data_AF-A0A7D5RUB0-F1
#
_entry.id   AF-A0A7D5RUB0-F1
#
_cell.length_a   1.000
_cell.length_b   1.000
_cell.length_c   1.000
_cell.angle_alpha   90.00
_cell.angle_beta   90.00
_cell.angle_gamma   90.00
#
_symmetry.space_group_name_H-M   'P 1'
#
loop_
_entity.id
_entity.type
_entity.pdbx_description
1 polymer ?
#
loop_
_entity_poly.entity_id
_entity_poly.type
_entity_poly.pdbx_seq_one_letter_code
_entity_poly.pdbx_strand_id
1 'polypeptide(L)' 'MDIRDKVILIIDDLMVTGQTLNHCAEAVYEGFPKVVYGLTLCRA' A
#
# COMPACT_ATOMS: atom_id res chain seq x y z
N MET A 1 15.20 -3.62 0.25
CA MET A 1 14.11 -4.51 0.71
C MET A 1 13.70 -5.30 -0.52
N ASP A 2 13.92 -6.62 -0.55
CA ASP A 2 13.56 -7.42 -1.73
C ASP A 2 12.08 -7.81 -1.65
N ILE A 3 11.27 -7.14 -2.46
CA ILE A 3 9.81 -7.30 -2.51
C ILE A 3 9.35 -7.78 -3.89
N ARG A 4 10.28 -8.15 -4.77
CA ARG A 4 9.95 -8.60 -6.12
C ARG A 4 9.11 -9.86 -6.08
N ASP A 5 8.06 -9.89 -6.90
CA ASP A 5 7.10 -10.99 -7.00
C ASP A 5 6.40 -11.36 -5.68
N LYS A 6 6.50 -10.50 -4.65
CA LYS A 6 5.81 -10.69 -3.37
C LYS A 6 4.41 -10.10 -3.41
N VAL A 7 3.55 -10.66 -2.57
CA VAL A 7 2.24 -10.10 -2.25
C VAL A 7 2.42 -9.14 -1.07
N ILE A 8 2.03 -7.88 -1.24
CA ILE A 8 2.20 -6.84 -0.22
C ILE A 8 0.83 -6.37 0.28
N LEU A 9 0.72 -6.19 1.60
CA LEU A 9 -0.44 -5.57 2.26
C LEU A 9 0.03 -4.31 2.98
N ILE A 10 -0.48 -3.16 2.56
CA ILE A 10 -0.27 -1.88 3.23
C ILE A 10 -1.41 -1.68 4.21
N ILE A 11 -1.09 -1.38 5.47
CA ILE A 11 -2.06 -1.16 6.54
C ILE A 11 -1.93 0.29 7.00
N ASP A 12 -3.06 1.00 7.02
CA ASP A 12 -3.16 2.39 7.49
C ASP A 12 -4.25 2.49 8.56
N ASP A 13 -4.06 3.34 9.57
CA ASP A 13 -5.02 3.46 10.68
C ASP A 13 -6.26 4.28 10.29
N LEU A 14 -6.09 5.34 9.50
CA LEU A 14 -7.18 6.22 9.08
C LEU A 14 -7.05 6.70 7.63
N MET A 15 -8.06 6.39 6.82
CA MET A 15 -8.20 6.94 5.47
C MET A 15 -9.10 8.19 5.46
N VAL A 16 -8.56 9.33 5.03
CA VAL A 16 -9.38 10.52 4.73
C VAL A 16 -9.67 10.59 3.22
N THR A 17 -8.65 10.86 2.42
CA THR A 17 -8.77 11.01 0.95
C THR A 17 -8.19 9.84 0.16
N GLY A 18 -7.47 8.93 0.84
CA GLY A 18 -6.75 7.81 0.21
C GLY A 18 -5.41 8.20 -0.45
N GLN A 19 -5.06 9.50 -0.47
CA GLN A 19 -3.82 9.99 -1.10
C GLN A 19 -2.56 9.37 -0.47
N THR A 20 -2.50 9.30 0.86
CA THR A 20 -1.37 8.70 1.58
C THR A 20 -1.19 7.23 1.18
N LEU A 21 -2.27 6.44 1.22
CA LEU A 21 -2.23 5.02 0.87
C LEU A 21 -1.82 4.80 -0.59
N ASN A 22 -2.29 5.66 -1.51
CA ASN A 22 -1.91 5.62 -2.92
C ASN A 22 -0.42 5.92 -3.12
N HIS A 23 0.12 6.97 -2.50
CA HIS A 23 1.54 7.28 -2.58
C HIS A 23 2.41 6.15 -1.99
N CYS A 24 1.97 5.51 -0.90
CA CYS A 24 2.64 4.34 -0.37
C CYS A 24 2.63 3.17 -1.37
N ALA A 25 1.50 2.92 -2.03
CA ALA A 25 1.41 1.89 -3.07
C ALA A 25 2.36 2.19 -4.24
N GLU A 26 2.41 3.43 -4.72
CA GLU A 26 3.32 3.87 -5.80
C GLU A 26 4.79 3.62 -5.43
N ALA A 27 5.22 4.00 -4.23
CA ALA A 27 6.59 3.74 -3.75
C ALA A 27 6.91 2.24 -3.66
N VAL A 28 5.94 1.41 -3.26
CA VAL A 28 6.08 -0.06 -3.20
C VAL A 28 6.19 -0.66 -4.62
N TYR A 29 5.51 -0.09 -5.60
CA TYR A 29 5.53 -0.59 -6.99
C TYR A 29 6.91 -0.49 -7.66
N GLU A 30 7.79 0.41 -7.21
CA GLU A 30 9.19 0.48 -7.69
C GLU A 30 9.97 -0.82 -7.44
N GLY A 31 9.53 -1.63 -6.47
CA GLY A 31 10.12 -2.94 -6.16
C GLY A 31 9.58 -4.11 -7.00
N PHE A 32 8.66 -3.86 -7.95
CA PHE A 32 8.01 -4.89 -8.78
C PHE A 32 7.32 -6.00 -7.98
N PRO A 33 6.41 -5.66 -7.04
CA PRO A 33 5.61 -6.66 -6.33
C PRO A 33 4.67 -7.38 -7.30
N LYS A 34 4.25 -8.60 -6.95
CA LYS A 34 3.24 -9.35 -7.70
C LYS A 34 1.87 -8.69 -7.60
N VAL A 35 1.51 -8.24 -6.40
CA VAL A 35 0.25 -7.55 -6.12
C VAL A 35 0.39 -6.71 -4.85
N VAL A 36 -0.32 -5.59 -4.80
CA VAL A 36 -0.39 -4.70 -3.65
C VAL A 36 -1.85 -4.55 -3.22
N TYR A 37 -2.12 -4.82 -1.94
CA TYR A 37 -3.41 -4.57 -1.29
C TYR A 37 -3.29 -3.43 -0.29
N GLY A 38 -4.41 -2.74 -0.05
CA GLY A 38 -4.54 -1.75 1.01
C GLY A 38 -5.66 -2.13 1.99
N LEU A 39 -5.39 -2.01 3.28
CA LEU A 39 -6.36 -2.15 4.37
C LEU A 39 -6.31 -0.89 5.23
N THR A 40 -7.45 -0.28 5.49
CA THR A 40 -7.55 0.82 6.46
C THR A 40 -8.50 0.45 7.58
N LEU A 41 -8.13 0.79 8.82
CA LEU A 41 -8.97 0.45 9.98
C LEU A 41 -10.18 1.37 10.07
N CYS A 42 -9.98 2.66 9.80
CA CYS A 42 -11.00 3.69 9.86
C CYS A 42 -11.07 4.50 8.57
N ARG A 43 -12.22 5.14 8.32
CA ARG A 43 -12.41 6.15 7.28
C ARG A 43 -13.10 7.36 7.87
N ALA A 44 -12.56 8.55 7.59
CA ALA A 44 -13.16 9.84 7.96
C ALA A 44 -14.09 10.38 6.88
#